data_AF-A0A971MLS5-F1
#
_entry.id   AF-A0A971MLS5-F1
#
_cell.length_a   1.000
_cell.length_b   1.000
_cell.length_c   1.000
_cell.angle_alpha   90.00
_cell.angle_beta   90.00
_cell.angle_gamma   90.00
#
_symmetry.space_group_name_H-M   'P 1'
#
loop_
_entity.id
_entity.type
_entity.pdbx_description
1 polymer ?
#
loop_
_entity_poly.entity_id
_entity_poly.type
_entity_poly.pdbx_seq_one_letter_code
_entity_poly.pdbx_strand_id
1 'polypeptide(L)' 'CLLDQALIAQKRADELGPDHWDYHFYYGKVLSARYYLRNVVPNVSLTARLVKEGDDTVIQAPIEIFEY' A
#
# COMPACT_ATOMS: atom_id res chain seq x y z
N CYS A 1 13.03 -2.00 4.90
CA CYS A 1 11.66 -2.00 4.34
C CYS A 1 11.50 -0.91 3.27
N LEU A 2 10.36 -0.86 2.56
CA LEU A 2 10.11 0.07 1.43
C LEU A 2 10.26 1.55 1.81
N LEU A 3 9.80 1.94 3.00
CA LEU A 3 9.96 3.28 3.55
C LEU A 3 11.42 3.63 3.84
N ASP A 4 12.18 2.71 4.43
CA ASP A 4 13.61 2.93 4.70
C ASP A 4 14.41 3.09 3.40
N GLN A 5 14.07 2.27 2.40
CA GLN A 5 14.67 2.37 1.07
C GLN A 5 14.34 3.71 0.40
N ALA A 6 13.11 4.21 0.57
CA ALA A 6 12.72 5.51 0.07
C ALA A 6 13.46 6.66 0.78
N LEU A 7 13.71 6.55 2.08
CA LEU A 7 14.47 7.56 2.83
C LEU A 7 15.93 7.63 2.34
N ILE A 8 16.57 6.48 2.17
CA ILE A 8 17.93 6.40 1.63
C ILE A 8 17.97 6.92 0.18
N ALA A 9 16.99 6.52 -0.64
CA ALA A 9 16.90 6.94 -2.03
C ALA A 9 16.66 8.46 -2.17
N GLN A 10 15.82 9.06 -1.31
CA GLN A 10 15.61 10.50 -1.30
C GLN A 10 16.93 11.23 -1.07
N LYS A 11 17.70 10.83 -0.04
CA LYS A 11 19.01 11.43 0.24
C LYS A 11 19.96 11.34 -0.96
N ARG A 12 19.99 10.20 -1.66
CA ARG A 12 20.83 10.03 -2.86
C ARG A 12 20.35 10.87 -4.04
N ALA A 13 19.04 10.97 -4.26
CA ALA A 13 18.49 11.82 -5.32
C ALA A 13 18.84 13.30 -5.08
N ASP A 14 18.76 13.76 -3.82
CA ASP A 14 19.10 15.14 -3.43
C ASP A 14 20.60 15.46 -3.61
N GLU A 15 21.48 14.49 -3.34
CA GLU A 15 22.94 14.62 -3.53
C GLU A 15 23.34 14.68 -5.02
N LEU A 16 22.66 13.92 -5.88
CA LEU A 16 23.02 13.75 -7.29
C LEU A 16 22.45 14.85 -8.19
N GLY A 17 21.23 15.31 -7.90
CA GLY A 17 20.48 16.27 -8.72
C GLY A 17 19.92 15.67 -10.03
N PRO A 18 18.97 16.34 -10.69
CA PRO A 18 18.18 15.78 -11.80
C PRO A 18 18.97 15.37 -13.05
N ASP A 19 20.11 16.00 -13.29
CA ASP A 19 20.93 15.76 -14.49
C ASP A 19 21.80 14.50 -14.38
N HIS A 20 21.89 13.90 -13.19
CA HIS A 20 22.67 12.69 -12.98
C HIS A 20 21.92 11.44 -13.47
N TRP A 21 22.61 10.54 -14.17
CA TRP A 21 22.01 9.33 -14.77
C TRP A 21 21.30 8.41 -13.76
N ASP A 22 21.80 8.32 -12.52
CA ASP A 22 21.15 7.58 -11.42
C ASP A 22 19.95 8.28 -10.77
N TYR A 23 19.73 9.58 -11.02
CA TYR A 23 18.71 10.35 -10.29
C TYR A 23 17.33 9.71 -10.42
N HIS A 24 16.93 9.35 -11.64
CA HIS A 24 15.62 8.77 -11.90
C HIS A 24 15.43 7.40 -11.24
N PHE A 25 16.49 6.63 -11.04
CA PHE A 25 16.43 5.36 -10.31
C PHE A 25 16.07 5.58 -8.83
N TYR A 26 16.76 6.50 -8.16
CA TYR A 26 16.47 6.82 -6.76
C TYR A 26 15.12 7.52 -6.59
N TYR A 27 14.81 8.48 -7.46
CA TYR A 27 13.53 9.18 -7.44
C TYR A 27 12.35 8.20 -7.67
N GLY A 28 12.52 7.22 -8.56
CA GLY A 28 11.53 6.16 -8.78
C GLY A 28 11.20 5.39 -7.50
N LYS A 29 12.19 5.05 -6.67
CA LYS A 29 11.96 4.38 -5.38
C LYS A 29 11.12 5.21 -4.41
N VAL A 30 11.36 6.53 -4.37
CA VAL A 30 10.56 7.47 -3.56
C VAL A 30 9.11 7.48 -4.05
N LEU A 31 8.89 7.56 -5.36
CA LEU A 31 7.55 7.55 -5.94
C LEU A 31 6.82 6.24 -5.68
N SER A 32 7.48 5.09 -5.81
CA SER A 32 6.89 3.78 -5.51
C SER A 32 6.44 3.68 -4.04
N ALA A 33 7.25 4.15 -3.09
CA ALA A 33 6.87 4.16 -1.69
C ALA A 33 5.65 5.07 -1.44
N ARG A 34 5.63 6.27 -2.05
CA ARG A 34 4.48 7.18 -1.97
C ARG A 34 3.21 6.56 -2.54
N TYR A 35 3.31 5.82 -3.65
CA TYR A 35 2.17 5.11 -4.24
C TYR A 35 1.66 4.03 -3.29
N TYR A 36 2.55 3.17 -2.78
CA TYR A 36 2.18 2.08 -1.88
C TYR A 36 1.48 2.59 -0.61
N LEU A 37 2.02 3.64 0.01
CA LEU A 37 1.42 4.25 1.20
C LEU A 37 0.04 4.86 0.95
N ARG A 38 -0.19 5.45 -0.24
CA ARG A 38 -1.45 6.12 -0.55
C ARG A 38 -2.52 5.21 -1.13
N ASN A 39 -2.14 4.10 -1.77
CA ASN A 39 -3.07 3.27 -2.53
C ASN A 39 -3.20 1.85 -1.98
N VAL A 40 -2.19 1.34 -1.27
CA VAL A 40 -2.22 -0.04 -0.75
C VAL A 40 -2.44 -0.06 0.76
N VAL A 41 -1.68 0.72 1.52
CA VAL A 41 -1.79 0.76 3.00
C VAL A 41 -3.20 1.11 3.52
N PRO A 42 -4.02 1.98 2.88
CA PRO A 42 -5.37 2.25 3.36
C PRO A 42 -6.26 1.01 3.44
N ASN A 43 -6.00 -0.01 2.61
CA ASN A 43 -6.75 -1.27 2.66
C ASN A 43 -6.58 -1.98 4.00
N VAL A 44 -5.45 -1.81 4.70
CA VAL A 44 -5.26 -2.39 6.04
C VAL A 44 -6.27 -1.80 7.03
N SER A 45 -6.50 -0.49 6.99
CA SER A 45 -7.50 0.15 7.85
C SER A 45 -8.92 -0.29 7.51
N LEU A 46 -9.23 -0.43 6.23
CA LEU A 46 -10.53 -0.94 5.78
C LEU A 46 -10.76 -2.37 6.27
N THR A 47 -9.80 -3.27 6.01
CA THR A 47 -9.87 -4.67 6.44
C THR A 47 -9.99 -4.79 7.95
N ALA A 48 -9.19 -4.03 8.72
CA ALA A 48 -9.28 -4.05 10.17
C ALA A 48 -10.66 -3.61 10.68
N ARG A 49 -11.31 -2.64 10.01
CA ARG A 49 -12.67 -2.23 10.33
C ARG A 49 -13.68 -3.33 10.04
N LEU A 50 -13.63 -3.93 8.85
CA LEU A 50 -14.55 -5.01 8.46
C LEU A 50 -14.43 -6.22 9.40
N VAL A 51 -13.20 -6.62 9.74
CA VAL A 51 -12.96 -7.71 10.70
C VAL A 51 -13.51 -7.37 12.08
N LYS A 52 -13.39 -6.12 12.52
CA LYS A 52 -13.91 -5.67 13.82
C LYS A 52 -15.44 -5.56 13.83
N GLU A 53 -16.04 -5.20 12.70
CA GLU A 53 -17.50 -5.13 12.54
C GLU A 53 -18.14 -6.51 12.67
N GLY A 54 -17.48 -7.56 12.17
CA GLY A 54 -17.84 -8.93 12.47
C GLY A 54 -19.21 -9.36 11.94
N ASP A 55 -19.60 -8.84 10.77
CA ASP A 55 -20.87 -9.18 10.12
C ASP A 55 -21.04 -10.70 9.97
N ASP A 56 -22.11 -11.23 10.57
CA ASP A 56 -22.43 -12.66 10.62
C ASP A 56 -23.63 -13.02 9.74
N THR A 57 -24.13 -12.08 8.93
CA THR A 57 -25.37 -12.25 8.16
C THR A 57 -25.36 -13.48 7.26
N VAL A 58 -24.20 -13.78 6.66
CA VAL A 58 -24.01 -14.98 5.82
C VAL A 58 -24.15 -16.27 6.62
N ILE A 59 -23.76 -16.28 7.90
CA ILE A 59 -23.89 -17.44 8.79
C ILE A 59 -25.35 -17.66 9.18
N GLN A 60 -26.14 -16.58 9.24
CA GLN A 60 -27.56 -16.63 9.58
C GLN A 60 -28.46 -17.03 8.41
N ALA A 61 -27.95 -17.02 7.17
CA ALA A 61 -28.71 -17.35 5.99
C ALA A 61 -29.04 -18.85 5.91
N PRO A 62 -30.32 -19.24 5.68
CA PRO A 62 -30.68 -20.62 5.32
C PRO A 62 -29.88 -21.13 4.13
N ILE A 63 -29.46 -22.39 4.16
CA ILE A 63 -28.59 -22.97 3.11
C ILE A 63 -29.28 -22.98 1.75
N GLU A 64 -30.60 -23.12 1.74
CA GLU A 64 -31.45 -23.15 0.56
C GLU A 64 -31.37 -21.85 -0.26
N ILE A 65 -30.93 -20.73 0.34
CA ILE A 65 -30.68 -19.47 -0.40
C ILE A 65 -29.52 -19.61 -1.39
N PHE A 66 -28.58 -20.51 -1.13
CA PHE A 66 -27.39 -20.74 -1.96
C PHE A 66 -27.51 -21.98 -2.86
N GLU A 67 -28.59 -22.74 -2.75
CA GLU A 67 -28.87 -23.89 -3.60
C GLU A 67 -29.64 -23.44 -4.86
N TYR A 68 -29.16 -23.84 -6.04
CA TYR A 68 -29.77 -23.59 -7.35
C TYR A 68 -30.24 -24.90 -7.98
#